data_AF-S7WU89-F1
#
_entry.id   AF-S7WU89-F1
#
_cell.length_a   1.000
_cell.length_b   1.000
_cell.length_c   1.000
_cell.angle_alpha   90.00
_cell.angle_beta   90.00
_cell.angle_gamma   90.00
#
_symmetry.space_group_name_H-M   'P 1'
#
loop_
_entity.id
_entity.type
_entity.pdbx_description
1 polymer ?
#
loop_
_entity_poly.entity_id
_entity_poly.type
_entity_poly.pdbx_seq_one_letter_code
_entity_poly.pdbx_strand_id
1 'polypeptide(L)'
;MSIQAQNTVGETKVFATTEQAVGYITFTDSGDLVYSHHPFFSPENRVMLMDAKSKITTPFPNKAWNTPRSTDNNYLSNVFGIRNDKNEIVWMLDMAQPDNVTPKIAGWNTKTNQLERIYYLPKFTFPENTPTVINGKHLAVNGKHQKKELTF
;
A
#
# COMPACT_ATOMS: atom_id res chain seq x y z
N MET A 1 -45.73 8.76 10.73
CA MET A 1 -44.34 8.28 10.50
C MET A 1 -43.44 9.51 10.51
N SER A 2 -42.57 9.65 11.51
CA SER A 2 -41.63 10.77 11.60
C SER A 2 -40.29 10.31 11.03
N ILE A 3 -39.81 11.03 10.02
CA ILE A 3 -38.51 10.80 9.42
C ILE A 3 -37.50 11.48 10.35
N GLN A 4 -36.69 10.70 11.07
CA GLN A 4 -35.60 11.26 11.87
C GLN A 4 -34.56 11.89 10.92
N ALA A 5 -34.30 13.18 11.13
CA ALA A 5 -33.33 13.96 10.37
C ALA A 5 -31.91 13.38 10.51
N GLN A 6 -31.14 13.46 9.42
CA GLN A 6 -29.72 13.10 9.38
C GLN A 6 -28.93 13.79 10.51
N ASN A 7 -28.05 13.03 11.17
CA ASN A 7 -27.12 13.56 12.16
C ASN A 7 -26.37 14.78 11.60
N THR A 8 -26.34 15.88 12.37
CA THR A 8 -25.53 17.05 12.05
C THR A 8 -24.06 16.63 11.93
N VAL A 9 -23.52 16.73 10.71
CA VAL A 9 -22.09 16.54 10.46
C VAL A 9 -21.35 17.67 11.16
N GLY A 10 -20.45 17.33 12.09
CA GLY A 10 -19.67 18.32 12.84
C GLY A 10 -18.75 19.16 11.94
N GLU A 11 -18.25 20.27 12.47
CA GLU A 11 -17.31 21.14 11.77
C GLU A 11 -16.00 20.39 11.44
N THR A 12 -15.61 20.41 10.16
CA THR A 12 -14.36 19.80 9.70
C THR A 12 -13.18 20.69 10.07
N LYS A 13 -12.10 20.10 10.60
CA LYS A 13 -10.86 20.81 10.92
C LYS A 13 -9.69 20.18 10.16
N VAL A 14 -8.76 21.03 9.71
CA VAL A 14 -7.51 20.58 9.12
C VAL A 14 -6.71 19.85 10.19
N PHE A 15 -6.42 18.56 9.96
CA PHE A 15 -5.57 17.77 10.84
C PHE A 15 -4.09 18.03 10.56
N ALA A 16 -3.72 18.00 9.27
CA ALA A 16 -2.36 18.22 8.79
C ALA A 16 -2.37 18.71 7.34
N THR A 17 -1.33 19.44 6.97
CA THR A 17 -1.03 19.84 5.58
C THR A 17 0.28 19.18 5.18
N THR A 18 0.32 18.53 4.03
CA THR A 18 1.50 17.85 3.49
C THR A 18 1.91 18.47 2.15
N GLU A 19 3.19 18.37 1.81
CA GLU A 19 3.71 18.89 0.54
C GLU A 19 3.31 18.02 -0.67
N GLN A 20 3.11 16.72 -0.45
CA GLN A 20 2.75 15.76 -1.48
C GLN A 20 1.38 15.13 -1.19
N ALA A 21 0.73 14.63 -2.24
CA ALA A 21 -0.58 14.00 -2.16
C ALA A 21 -0.52 12.74 -1.27
N VAL A 22 -1.42 12.67 -0.29
CA VAL A 22 -1.54 11.52 0.62
C VAL A 22 -2.44 10.46 0.00
N GLY A 23 -2.03 9.19 0.12
CA GLY A 23 -2.82 8.03 -0.28
C GLY A 23 -3.65 7.50 0.88
N TYR A 24 -2.99 6.77 1.78
CA TYR A 24 -3.63 6.14 2.93
C TYR A 24 -2.99 6.63 4.23
N ILE A 25 -3.76 6.58 5.31
CA ILE A 25 -3.34 6.96 6.66
C ILE A 25 -3.63 5.84 7.67
N THR A 26 -2.84 5.82 8.74
CA THR A 26 -3.11 5.08 9.98
C THR A 26 -2.49 5.83 11.16
N PHE A 27 -3.00 5.60 12.36
CA PHE A 27 -2.39 6.10 13.58
C PHE A 27 -1.70 4.97 14.33
N THR A 28 -0.58 5.28 14.99
CA THR A 28 -0.01 4.44 16.05
C THR A 28 -0.80 4.62 17.35
N ASP A 29 -0.61 3.74 18.33
CA ASP A 29 -1.21 3.88 19.66
C ASP A 29 -0.72 5.16 20.38
N SER A 30 0.49 5.65 20.06
CA SER A 30 1.00 6.95 20.54
C SER A 30 0.30 8.16 19.91
N GLY A 31 -0.53 7.95 18.89
CA GLY A 31 -1.21 9.01 18.14
C GLY A 31 -0.38 9.62 17.00
N ASP A 32 0.80 9.07 16.71
CA ASP A 32 1.60 9.49 15.57
C ASP A 32 0.89 9.08 14.27
N LEU A 33 0.92 9.95 13.27
CA LEU A 33 0.29 9.71 11.99
C LEU A 33 1.29 9.06 11.05
N VAL A 34 1.02 7.84 10.62
CA VAL A 34 1.73 7.21 9.49
C VAL A 34 0.88 7.39 8.24
N TYR A 35 1.50 7.85 7.16
CA TYR A 35 0.81 8.09 5.90
C TYR A 35 1.65 7.70 4.70
N SER A 36 1.01 7.17 3.66
CA SER A 36 1.64 6.93 2.36
C SER A 36 1.46 8.13 1.45
N HIS A 37 2.46 8.43 0.62
CA HIS A 37 2.26 9.31 -0.51
C HIS A 37 1.65 8.53 -1.67
N HIS A 38 0.72 9.17 -2.38
CA HIS A 38 -0.02 8.52 -3.45
C HIS A 38 0.93 8.19 -4.62
N PRO A 39 1.03 6.92 -5.04
CA PRO A 39 2.10 6.48 -5.95
C PRO A 39 1.99 7.02 -7.37
N PHE A 40 0.83 7.52 -7.79
CA PHE A 40 0.65 8.14 -9.12
C PHE A 40 1.52 9.38 -9.34
N PHE A 41 2.05 9.98 -8.25
CA PHE A 41 2.88 11.18 -8.33
C PHE A 41 4.37 10.89 -8.14
N SER A 42 4.79 9.63 -8.24
CA SER A 42 6.20 9.21 -8.14
C SER A 42 6.94 9.82 -6.94
N PRO A 43 6.43 9.66 -5.71
CA PRO A 43 6.96 10.37 -4.56
C PRO A 43 8.38 9.92 -4.20
N GLU A 44 9.21 10.86 -3.72
CA GLU A 44 10.57 10.55 -3.27
C GLU A 44 10.58 9.61 -2.06
N ASN A 45 9.72 9.90 -1.07
CA ASN A 45 9.45 9.03 0.06
C ASN A 45 8.04 8.46 -0.07
N ARG A 46 7.88 7.16 0.02
CA ARG A 46 6.60 6.44 -0.16
C ARG A 46 5.76 6.46 1.09
N VAL A 47 6.38 6.37 2.26
CA VAL A 47 5.70 6.35 3.56
C VAL A 47 6.43 7.28 4.53
N MET A 48 5.66 8.02 5.29
CA MET A 48 6.12 9.02 6.23
C MET A 48 5.48 8.79 7.61
N LEU A 49 6.21 9.17 8.65
CA LEU A 49 5.73 9.26 10.04
C LEU A 49 5.69 10.73 10.43
N MET A 50 4.57 11.18 10.96
CA MET A 50 4.38 12.50 11.56
C MET A 50 4.20 12.35 13.07
N ASP A 51 5.12 12.94 13.83
CA ASP A 51 5.03 12.96 15.29
C ASP A 51 3.77 13.72 15.75
N ALA A 52 3.03 13.13 16.69
CA ALA A 52 1.73 13.62 17.12
C ALA A 52 1.79 15.03 17.72
N LYS A 53 2.90 15.38 18.39
CA LYS A 53 3.04 16.61 19.17
C LYS A 53 3.67 17.73 18.35
N SER A 54 4.84 17.47 17.79
CA SER A 54 5.66 18.42 17.04
C SER A 54 5.20 18.59 15.60
N LYS A 55 4.43 17.62 15.05
CA LYS A 55 4.04 17.55 13.64
C LYS A 55 5.21 17.45 12.66
N ILE A 56 6.43 17.22 13.15
CA ILE A 56 7.61 16.96 12.33
C ILE A 56 7.41 15.64 11.60
N THR A 57 7.76 15.61 10.31
CA THR A 57 7.63 14.42 9.47
C THR A 57 9.00 13.84 9.10
N THR A 58 9.07 12.51 9.05
CA THR A 58 10.28 11.78 8.65
C THR A 58 9.92 10.55 7.80
N PRO A 59 10.82 10.07 6.92
CA PRO A 59 10.58 8.84 6.16
C PRO A 59 10.38 7.64 7.10
N PHE A 60 9.32 6.87 6.86
CA PHE A 60 9.00 5.66 7.61
C PHE A 60 9.16 4.41 6.74
N PRO A 61 9.75 3.32 7.24
CA PRO A 61 10.43 3.22 8.55
C PRO A 61 11.76 3.98 8.60
N ASN A 62 12.34 4.29 7.45
CA ASN A 62 13.54 5.12 7.29
C ASN A 62 13.75 5.45 5.80
N LYS A 63 14.74 6.28 5.52
CA LYS A 63 15.09 6.67 4.14
C LYS A 63 15.53 5.49 3.27
N ALA A 64 16.24 4.51 3.85
CA ALA A 64 16.73 3.36 3.09
C ALA A 64 15.56 2.56 2.52
N TRP A 65 14.57 2.20 3.35
CA TRP A 65 13.35 1.49 2.91
C TRP A 65 12.52 2.26 1.87
N ASN A 66 12.54 3.60 1.93
CA ASN A 66 11.86 4.45 0.96
C ASN A 66 12.60 4.59 -0.38
N THR A 67 13.84 4.08 -0.47
CA THR A 67 14.66 4.10 -1.68
C THR A 67 14.50 2.77 -2.42
N PRO A 68 13.76 2.72 -3.54
CA PRO A 68 13.44 1.48 -4.24
C PRO A 68 14.70 0.87 -4.85
N ARG A 69 14.67 -0.45 -5.04
CA ARG A 69 15.74 -1.21 -5.70
C ARG A 69 15.11 -2.24 -6.63
N SER A 70 15.46 -2.21 -7.91
CA SER A 70 14.89 -3.10 -8.92
C SER A 70 15.27 -4.58 -8.73
N THR A 71 16.25 -4.89 -7.89
CA THR A 71 16.79 -6.23 -7.66
C THR A 71 16.64 -6.73 -6.22
N ASP A 72 16.04 -5.93 -5.32
CA ASP A 72 15.95 -6.25 -3.90
C ASP A 72 14.53 -6.10 -3.38
N ASN A 73 13.95 -7.23 -2.98
CA ASN A 73 12.57 -7.32 -2.52
C ASN A 73 12.35 -6.69 -1.13
N ASN A 74 13.40 -6.33 -0.38
CA ASN A 74 13.30 -5.81 0.98
C ASN A 74 13.06 -4.30 1.06
N TYR A 75 12.80 -3.61 -0.05
CA TYR A 75 12.61 -2.16 -0.10
C TYR A 75 11.24 -1.79 -0.67
N LEU A 76 10.72 -0.63 -0.30
CA LEU A 76 9.41 -0.18 -0.78
C LEU A 76 9.53 0.30 -2.22
N SER A 77 8.59 -0.12 -3.06
CA SER A 77 8.47 0.35 -4.44
C SER A 77 7.24 1.21 -4.67
N ASN A 78 6.04 0.71 -4.34
CA ASN A 78 4.80 1.44 -4.57
C ASN A 78 3.77 1.05 -3.50
N VAL A 79 3.72 1.86 -2.44
CA VAL A 79 2.86 1.60 -1.29
C VAL A 79 1.47 2.20 -1.52
N PHE A 80 0.46 1.35 -1.54
CA PHE A 80 -0.94 1.77 -1.62
C PHE A 80 -1.55 1.82 -0.23
N GLY A 81 -1.74 0.66 0.40
CA GLY A 81 -2.42 0.55 1.69
C GLY A 81 -1.46 0.58 2.88
N ILE A 82 -1.89 1.22 3.98
CA ILE A 82 -1.22 1.14 5.28
C ILE A 82 -2.22 0.94 6.42
N ARG A 83 -1.86 0.09 7.39
CA ARG A 83 -2.63 -0.17 8.60
C ARG A 83 -1.71 -0.46 9.77
N ASN A 84 -1.95 0.19 10.90
CA ASN A 84 -1.38 -0.20 12.18
C ASN A 84 -2.25 -1.31 12.81
N ASP A 85 -1.62 -2.26 13.49
CA ASP A 85 -2.31 -3.27 14.29
C ASP A 85 -2.12 -3.04 15.80
N LYS A 86 -2.85 -3.80 16.61
CA LYS A 86 -2.81 -3.72 18.09
C LYS A 86 -1.44 -4.04 18.70
N ASN A 87 -0.52 -4.62 17.94
CA ASN A 87 0.82 -4.95 18.40
C ASN A 87 1.81 -3.83 18.08
N GLU A 88 1.35 -2.72 17.49
CA GLU A 88 2.17 -1.61 16.97
C GLU A 88 3.05 -2.05 15.78
N ILE A 89 2.47 -2.87 14.90
CA ILE A 89 3.06 -3.21 13.61
C ILE A 89 2.32 -2.45 12.52
N VAL A 90 3.05 -1.61 11.79
CA VAL A 90 2.56 -0.94 10.59
C VAL A 90 2.74 -1.86 9.39
N TRP A 91 1.63 -2.35 8.87
CA TRP A 91 1.57 -3.16 7.65
C TRP A 91 1.40 -2.28 6.42
N MET A 92 2.31 -2.44 5.46
CA MET A 92 2.37 -1.68 4.21
C MET A 92 2.14 -2.62 3.02
N LEU A 93 1.07 -2.38 2.25
CA LEU A 93 0.79 -3.06 0.98
C LEU A 93 1.58 -2.39 -0.15
N ASP A 94 2.63 -3.05 -0.59
CA ASP A 94 3.49 -2.64 -1.69
C ASP A 94 3.17 -3.44 -2.97
N MET A 95 2.71 -2.73 -3.99
CA MET A 95 2.26 -3.27 -5.26
C MET A 95 3.40 -3.47 -6.27
N ALA A 96 4.65 -3.19 -5.88
CA ALA A 96 5.88 -3.33 -6.66
C ALA A 96 6.03 -2.47 -7.93
N GLN A 97 4.95 -2.05 -8.59
CA GLN A 97 5.07 -1.34 -9.87
C GLN A 97 5.56 0.10 -9.67
N PRO A 98 6.49 0.62 -10.47
CA PRO A 98 6.98 0.04 -11.73
C PRO A 98 8.20 -0.87 -11.59
N ASP A 99 8.75 -1.07 -10.38
CA ASP A 99 9.94 -1.89 -10.18
C ASP A 99 9.66 -3.37 -10.44
N ASN A 100 10.67 -4.11 -10.91
CA ASN A 100 10.56 -5.54 -11.16
C ASN A 100 10.80 -6.37 -9.87
N VAL A 101 10.10 -6.01 -8.79
CA VAL A 101 10.15 -6.70 -7.49
C VAL A 101 8.84 -7.45 -7.23
N THR A 102 8.85 -8.35 -6.26
CA THR A 102 7.65 -9.11 -5.90
C THR A 102 6.72 -8.24 -5.06
N PRO A 103 5.42 -8.09 -5.42
CA PRO A 103 4.45 -7.40 -4.57
C PRO A 103 4.39 -8.05 -3.19
N LYS A 104 4.20 -7.24 -2.16
CA LYS A 104 4.35 -7.70 -0.78
C LYS A 104 3.52 -6.91 0.21
N ILE A 105 3.28 -7.53 1.36
CA ILE A 105 2.85 -6.84 2.58
C ILE A 105 4.05 -6.86 3.53
N ALA A 106 4.62 -5.70 3.83
CA ALA A 106 5.73 -5.55 4.76
C ALA A 106 5.22 -4.99 6.09
N GLY A 107 5.46 -5.69 7.19
CA GLY A 107 5.14 -5.23 8.54
C GLY A 107 6.36 -4.66 9.23
N TRP A 108 6.28 -3.43 9.71
CA TRP A 108 7.33 -2.80 10.51
C TRP A 108 6.86 -2.59 11.95
N ASN A 109 7.59 -3.15 12.91
CA ASN A 109 7.29 -3.04 14.32
C ASN A 109 7.82 -1.70 14.85
N THR A 110 6.94 -0.80 15.28
CA THR A 110 7.32 0.55 15.73
C THR A 110 7.90 0.55 17.15
N LYS A 111 7.60 -0.47 17.97
CA LYS A 111 8.17 -0.63 19.32
C LYS A 111 9.63 -1.03 19.28
N THR A 112 10.00 -1.94 18.39
CA THR A 112 11.39 -2.42 18.24
C THR A 112 12.16 -1.70 17.14
N ASN A 113 11.45 -0.92 16.31
CA ASN A 113 11.94 -0.28 15.10
C ASN A 113 12.65 -1.27 14.15
N GLN A 114 11.99 -2.40 13.89
CA GLN A 114 12.53 -3.48 13.07
C GLN A 114 11.48 -4.01 12.10
N LEU A 115 11.97 -4.62 11.01
CA LEU A 115 11.13 -5.42 10.14
C LEU A 115 10.56 -6.60 10.93
N GLU A 116 9.24 -6.67 11.03
CA GLU A 116 8.54 -7.78 11.67
C GLU A 116 8.44 -8.97 10.72
N ARG A 117 7.94 -8.72 9.50
CA ARG A 117 7.68 -9.77 8.50
C ARG A 117 7.44 -9.19 7.11
N ILE A 118 7.72 -10.00 6.10
CA ILE A 118 7.26 -9.79 4.73
C ILE A 118 6.40 -10.98 4.29
N TYR A 119 5.20 -10.69 3.79
CA TYR A 119 4.37 -11.64 3.06
C TYR A 119 4.43 -11.31 1.57
N TYR A 120 5.01 -12.19 0.78
CA TYR A 120 5.02 -12.03 -0.67
C TYR A 120 3.66 -12.42 -1.25
N LEU A 121 3.15 -11.56 -2.12
CA LEU A 121 1.93 -11.83 -2.87
C LEU A 121 2.31 -12.50 -4.19
N PRO A 122 1.65 -13.59 -4.56
CA PRO A 122 1.94 -14.25 -5.82
C PRO A 122 1.60 -13.30 -6.98
N LYS A 123 2.44 -13.28 -8.01
CA LYS A 123 2.21 -12.49 -9.23
C LYS A 123 0.89 -12.85 -9.92
N PHE A 124 0.41 -14.08 -9.71
CA PHE A 124 -0.85 -14.59 -10.24
C PHE A 124 -1.52 -15.52 -9.22
N THR A 125 -2.83 -15.39 -9.05
CA THR A 125 -3.66 -16.33 -8.28
C THR A 125 -4.32 -17.39 -9.15
N PHE A 126 -4.18 -17.28 -10.48
CA PHE A 126 -4.67 -18.28 -11.43
C PHE A 126 -3.57 -19.31 -11.72
N PRO A 127 -3.91 -20.61 -11.79
CA PRO A 127 -3.01 -21.60 -12.33
C PRO A 127 -2.58 -21.20 -13.73
N GLU A 128 -1.28 -21.25 -13.98
CA GLU A 128 -0.73 -21.10 -15.32
C GLU A 128 -1.48 -22.05 -16.27
N ASN A 129 -1.99 -21.53 -17.38
CA ASN A 129 -2.82 -22.25 -18.37
C ASN A 129 -4.30 -22.49 -18.03
N THR A 130 -4.90 -21.80 -17.05
CA THR A 130 -6.37 -21.84 -16.90
C THR A 130 -7.02 -20.93 -17.95
N PRO A 131 -7.81 -21.47 -18.91
CA PRO A 131 -8.46 -20.65 -19.92
C PRO A 131 -9.55 -19.80 -19.31
N THR A 132 -9.61 -18.51 -19.67
CA THR A 132 -10.77 -17.67 -19.36
C THR A 132 -12.01 -18.28 -20.02
N VAL A 133 -13.07 -18.53 -19.25
CA VAL A 133 -14.33 -19.09 -19.76
C VAL A 133 -15.39 -17.99 -19.82
N ILE A 134 -16.02 -17.82 -20.98
CA ILE A 134 -17.19 -16.95 -21.16
C ILE A 134 -18.32 -17.82 -21.68
N ASN A 135 -19.46 -17.86 -20.97
CA ASN A 135 -20.63 -18.68 -21.32
C ASN A 135 -20.31 -20.16 -21.60
N GLY A 136 -19.44 -20.76 -20.78
CA GLY A 136 -19.03 -22.16 -20.92
C GLY A 136 -18.07 -22.46 -22.07
N LYS A 137 -17.62 -21.45 -22.82
CA LYS A 137 -16.60 -21.61 -23.88
C LYS A 137 -15.28 -20.99 -23.46
N HIS A 138 -14.18 -21.67 -23.77
CA HIS A 138 -12.86 -21.09 -23.63
C HIS A 138 -12.73 -19.88 -24.54
N LEU A 139 -12.34 -18.74 -23.97
CA LEU A 139 -11.99 -17.55 -24.72
C LEU A 139 -10.72 -17.86 -25.52
N ALA A 140 -10.84 -17.80 -26.84
CA ALA A 140 -9.74 -17.91 -27.77
C ALA A 140 -9.75 -16.67 -28.68
N VAL A 141 -8.58 -16.05 -28.85
CA VAL A 141 -8.39 -14.98 -29.84
C VAL A 141 -7.72 -15.61 -31.05
N ASN A 142 -8.33 -15.49 -32.23
CA ASN A 142 -7.86 -16.09 -33.49
C ASN A 142 -7.70 -17.63 -33.45
N GLY A 143 -8.59 -18.34 -32.75
CA GLY A 143 -8.61 -19.81 -32.74
C GLY A 143 -7.46 -20.47 -31.97
N LYS A 144 -6.58 -19.70 -31.34
CA LYS A 144 -5.54 -20.20 -30.43
C LYS A 144 -5.95 -19.92 -28.99
N HIS A 145 -5.80 -20.92 -28.13
CA HIS A 145 -5.83 -20.68 -26.68
C HIS A 145 -4.69 -19.73 -26.36
N GLN A 146 -5.03 -18.60 -25.75
CA GLN A 146 -4.04 -17.65 -25.28
C GLN A 146 -3.31 -18.31 -24.10
N LYS A 147 -2.11 -18.85 -24.33
CA LYS A 147 -1.11 -18.83 -23.26
C LYS A 147 -0.94 -17.35 -22.92
N LYS A 148 -1.15 -16.99 -21.66
CA LYS A 148 -0.73 -15.67 -21.17
C LYS A 148 0.80 -15.63 -21.17
N GLU A 149 1.42 -15.55 -22.34
CA GLU A 149 2.74 -14.94 -22.47
C GLU A 149 2.49 -13.44 -22.48
N LEU A 150 2.35 -12.87 -21.28
CA LEU A 150 2.31 -11.44 -21.09
C LEU A 150 3.76 -10.96 -21.05
N THR A 151 4.31 -10.68 -22.22
CA THR A 151 5.52 -9.87 -22.35
C THR A 151 5.13 -8.43 -22.04
N PHE A 152 5.74 -7.84 -21.01
CA PHE A 152 5.70 -6.41 -20.70
C PHE A 152 7.09 -5.83 -20.95
#